data_AF-A0A355G7F7-F1
#
_entry.id   AF-A0A355G7F7-F1
#
_cell.length_a   1.000
_cell.length_b   1.000
_cell.length_c   1.000
_cell.angle_alpha   90.00
_cell.angle_beta   90.00
_cell.angle_gamma   90.00
#
_symmetry.space_group_name_H-M   'P 1'
#
loop_
_entity.id
_entity.type
_entity.pdbx_description
1 polymer ?
#
loop_
_entity_poly.entity_id
_entity_poly.type
_entity_poly.pdbx_seq_one_letter_code
_entity_poly.pdbx_strand_id
1 'polypeptide(L)'
;HFRLNWVSLHRQAAVPESGQTVAILAHALGLWILNACQVVYVLEETEPVQRYAFAYGTLPEHAECGEERFQVEWQADDDSVWYDLYAFSRPQQLLSKITYPYVRHKQKQFARDSLQAMQRAVAIHEK
;
A
#
# COMPACT_ATOMS: atom_id res chain seq x y z
N HIS A 1 7.01 -2.81 -11.52
CA HIS A 1 7.92 -3.05 -10.37
C HIS A 1 8.01 -1.77 -9.55
N PHE A 2 7.53 -1.77 -8.30
CA PHE A 2 7.52 -0.58 -7.44
C PHE A 2 8.82 -0.54 -6.61
N ARG A 3 9.86 0.15 -7.11
CA ARG A 3 11.03 0.52 -6.30
C ARG A 3 10.94 2.01 -6.00
N LEU A 4 10.49 2.35 -4.80
CA LEU A 4 10.72 3.69 -4.28
C LEU A 4 12.08 3.68 -3.59
N ASN A 5 12.85 4.76 -3.71
CA ASN A 5 14.22 4.84 -3.19
C ASN A 5 14.32 4.70 -1.66
N TRP A 6 13.18 4.66 -0.96
CA TRP A 6 13.08 4.66 0.49
C TRP A 6 12.16 3.56 1.05
N VAL A 7 11.49 2.78 0.19
CA VAL A 7 10.68 1.62 0.61
C VAL A 7 10.83 0.46 -0.37
N SER A 8 10.98 -0.74 0.16
CA SER A 8 11.07 -1.96 -0.63
C SER A 8 10.26 -3.09 -0.02
N LEU A 9 9.55 -3.84 -0.88
CA LEU A 9 8.85 -5.06 -0.50
C LEU A 9 9.82 -6.25 -0.58
N HIS A 10 9.91 -7.01 0.50
CA HIS A 10 10.68 -8.26 0.56
C HIS A 10 9.74 -9.45 0.33
N ARG A 11 10.08 -10.31 -0.64
CA ARG A 11 9.26 -11.39 -1.27
C ARG A 11 8.17 -10.87 -2.24
N GLN A 12 8.58 -10.70 -3.50
CA GLN A 12 7.88 -9.93 -4.55
C GLN A 12 7.00 -10.74 -5.54
N ALA A 13 6.96 -12.07 -5.46
CA ALA A 13 6.60 -12.89 -6.63
C ALA A 13 5.26 -13.65 -6.56
N ALA A 14 4.40 -13.37 -5.57
CA ALA A 14 3.07 -13.99 -5.51
C ALA A 14 1.99 -12.94 -5.76
N VAL A 15 0.97 -13.32 -6.54
CA VAL A 15 -0.32 -12.60 -6.58
C VAL A 15 -0.78 -12.44 -5.11
N PRO A 16 -1.26 -11.26 -4.69
CA PRO A 16 -1.71 -11.08 -3.32
C PRO A 16 -2.79 -12.09 -2.96
N GLU A 17 -2.55 -12.87 -1.90
CA GLU A 17 -3.52 -13.82 -1.35
C GLU A 17 -3.83 -13.46 0.11
N SER A 18 -5.10 -13.59 0.51
CA SER A 18 -5.48 -13.35 1.91
C SER A 18 -4.69 -14.25 2.86
N GLY A 19 -4.19 -13.67 3.96
CA GLY A 19 -3.33 -14.33 4.93
C GLY A 19 -1.84 -14.30 4.57
N GLN A 20 -1.45 -13.88 3.37
CA GLN A 20 -0.05 -13.79 2.96
C GLN A 20 0.71 -12.75 3.79
N THR A 21 1.78 -13.18 4.46
CA THR A 21 2.68 -12.27 5.18
C THR A 21 3.73 -11.71 4.24
N VAL A 22 3.91 -10.38 4.28
CA VAL A 22 4.91 -9.64 3.53
C VAL A 22 5.74 -8.80 4.49
N ALA A 23 7.00 -8.56 4.14
CA ALA A 23 7.86 -7.68 4.92
C ALA A 23 8.16 -6.41 4.12
N ILE A 24 7.91 -5.26 4.73
CA ILE A 24 8.15 -3.94 4.17
C ILE A 24 9.36 -3.35 4.88
N LEU A 25 10.43 -3.09 4.12
CA LEU A 25 11.61 -2.41 4.61
C LEU A 25 11.53 -0.93 4.21
N ALA A 26 11.46 -0.04 5.19
CA ALA A 26 11.38 1.41 5.00
C ALA A 26 12.59 2.11 5.60
N HIS A 27 13.08 3.15 4.94
CA HIS A 27 14.16 4.00 5.46
C HIS A 27 13.59 5.33 5.97
N ALA A 28 13.77 5.61 7.26
CA ALA A 28 13.26 6.80 7.93
C ALA A 28 14.22 7.28 9.03
N LEU A 29 14.48 8.59 9.09
CA LEU A 29 15.37 9.20 10.09
C LEU A 29 16.77 8.57 10.19
N GLY A 30 17.31 8.06 9.06
CA GLY A 30 18.61 7.37 9.03
C GLY A 30 18.58 5.94 9.57
N LEU A 31 17.40 5.40 9.88
CA LEU A 31 17.19 4.04 10.34
C LEU A 31 16.39 3.22 9.32
N TRP A 32 16.72 1.94 9.23
CA TRP A 32 15.94 0.95 8.49
C TRP A 32 14.91 0.31 9.43
N ILE A 33 13.64 0.39 9.04
CA ILE A 33 12.50 -0.13 9.80
C ILE A 33 11.90 -1.28 8.99
N LEU A 34 11.91 -2.48 9.55
CA LEU A 34 11.27 -3.66 8.97
C LEU A 34 9.90 -3.84 9.62
N ASN A 35 8.84 -3.81 8.81
CA ASN A 35 7.46 -4.03 9.26
C ASN A 35 6.92 -5.31 8.64
N ALA A 36 6.40 -6.21 9.47
CA ALA A 36 5.67 -7.38 9.00
C ALA A 36 4.20 -6.99 8.84
N CYS A 37 3.70 -7.08 7.62
CA CYS A 37 2.30 -6.84 7.29
C CYS A 37 1.70 -8.13 6.72
N GLN A 38 0.39 -8.26 6.83
CA GLN A 38 -0.36 -9.37 6.25
C GLN A 38 -1.37 -8.83 5.25
N VAL A 39 -1.57 -9.53 4.14
CA VAL A 39 -2.73 -9.29 3.26
C VAL A 39 -3.97 -9.71 4.04
N VAL A 40 -4.80 -8.77 4.45
CA VAL A 40 -6.00 -9.04 5.27
C VAL A 40 -7.18 -9.49 4.42
N TYR A 41 -7.27 -9.00 3.18
CA TYR A 41 -8.22 -9.46 2.18
C TYR A 41 -7.74 -9.12 0.76
N VAL A 42 -8.32 -9.85 -0.20
CA VAL A 42 -8.30 -9.56 -1.63
C VAL A 42 -9.76 -9.53 -2.08
N LEU A 43 -10.10 -8.55 -2.89
CA LEU A 43 -11.42 -8.33 -3.44
C LEU A 43 -11.29 -8.26 -4.96
N GLU A 44 -12.11 -9.05 -5.63
CA GLU A 44 -12.21 -9.10 -7.09
C GLU A 44 -13.69 -9.03 -7.44
N GLU A 45 -14.11 -7.93 -8.03
CA GLU A 45 -15.47 -7.68 -8.50
C GLU A 45 -15.41 -7.54 -10.02
N THR A 46 -16.32 -8.22 -10.72
CA THR A 46 -16.34 -8.23 -12.20
C THR A 46 -17.55 -7.46 -12.76
N GLU A 47 -18.59 -7.24 -11.95
CA GLU A 47 -19.79 -6.49 -12.30
C GLU A 47 -20.30 -5.72 -11.06
N PRO A 48 -20.85 -4.49 -11.22
CA PRO A 48 -21.02 -3.74 -12.47
C PRO A 48 -19.74 -3.06 -12.98
N VAL A 49 -18.67 -3.04 -12.18
CA VAL A 49 -17.38 -2.44 -12.53
C VAL A 49 -16.28 -3.46 -12.26
N GLN A 50 -15.29 -3.56 -13.14
CA GLN A 50 -14.14 -4.44 -12.92
C GLN A 50 -13.22 -3.79 -11.89
N ARG A 51 -13.15 -4.39 -10.71
CA ARG A 51 -12.37 -3.88 -9.58
C ARG A 51 -11.53 -4.98 -8.97
N TYR A 52 -10.25 -4.66 -8.77
CA TYR A 52 -9.34 -5.50 -8.01
C TYR A 52 -8.75 -4.68 -6.86
N ALA A 53 -8.87 -5.19 -5.64
CA ALA A 53 -8.31 -4.57 -4.47
C ALA A 53 -7.65 -5.58 -3.53
N PHE A 54 -6.62 -5.16 -2.83
CA PHE A 54 -6.06 -5.90 -1.71
C PHE A 54 -5.67 -4.92 -0.61
N ALA A 55 -5.66 -5.40 0.63
CA ALA A 55 -5.26 -4.57 1.76
C ALA A 55 -4.20 -5.24 2.61
N TYR A 56 -3.21 -4.45 3.01
CA TYR A 56 -2.24 -4.82 4.03
C TYR A 56 -2.70 -4.33 5.39
N GLY A 57 -2.72 -5.21 6.37
CA GLY A 57 -2.86 -4.88 7.78
C GLY A 57 -1.57 -5.14 8.54
N THR A 58 -1.24 -4.25 9.47
CA THR A 58 -0.18 -4.52 10.46
C THR A 58 -0.66 -5.57 11.45
N LEU A 59 0.18 -6.55 11.78
CA LEU A 59 -0.15 -7.56 12.81
C LEU A 59 -0.38 -6.91 14.19
N PRO A 60 -1.21 -7.50 15.07
CA PRO A 60 -1.64 -6.89 16.35
C PRO A 60 -0.53 -6.45 17.29
N GLU A 61 0.68 -7.00 17.15
CA GLU A 61 1.84 -6.73 18.02
C GLU A 61 2.63 -5.47 17.65
N HIS A 62 2.19 -4.70 16.64
CA HIS A 62 2.86 -3.45 16.22
C HIS A 62 2.32 -2.20 16.93
N ALA A 63 3.23 -1.25 17.22
CA ALA A 63 2.96 0.02 17.92
C ALA A 63 1.93 0.94 17.23
N GLU A 64 1.67 0.70 15.94
CA GLU A 64 0.65 1.35 15.12
C GLU A 64 -0.20 0.24 14.49
N CYS A 65 -1.53 0.27 14.71
CA CYS A 65 -2.46 -0.60 13.99
C CYS A 65 -3.04 0.17 12.80
N GLY A 66 -2.77 -0.28 11.59
CA GLY A 66 -3.26 0.35 10.38
C GLY A 66 -3.54 -0.63 9.26
N GLU A 67 -4.41 -0.21 8.36
CA GLU A 67 -4.69 -0.90 7.10
C GLU A 67 -4.39 0.05 5.95
N GLU A 68 -3.77 -0.48 4.90
CA GLU A 68 -3.54 0.20 3.64
C GLU A 68 -4.09 -0.65 2.50
N ARG A 69 -5.15 -0.17 1.86
CA ARG A 69 -5.84 -0.78 0.75
C ARG A 69 -5.43 -0.13 -0.56
N PHE A 70 -5.06 -0.97 -1.51
CA PHE A 70 -4.76 -0.64 -2.89
C PHE A 70 -5.91 -1.14 -3.75
N GLN A 71 -6.51 -0.27 -4.56
CA GLN A 71 -7.59 -0.63 -5.46
C GLN A 71 -7.30 -0.08 -6.86
N VAL A 72 -7.56 -0.92 -7.85
CA VAL A 72 -7.69 -0.52 -9.25
C VAL A 72 -9.12 -0.80 -9.68
N GLU A 73 -9.70 0.14 -10.39
CA GLU A 73 -11.04 0.04 -10.96
C GLU A 73 -10.97 0.45 -12.43
N TRP A 74 -11.60 -0.34 -13.30
CA TRP A 74 -11.72 -0.03 -14.72
C TRP A 74 -13.18 0.23 -15.06
N GLN A 75 -13.46 1.44 -15.55
CA GLN A 75 -14.77 1.85 -16.00
C GLN A 75 -14.91 1.56 -17.49
N ALA A 76 -15.67 0.52 -17.83
CA ALA A 76 -15.84 0.08 -19.22
C ALA A 76 -16.55 1.12 -20.11
N ASP A 77 -17.34 2.03 -19.53
CA ASP A 77 -18.13 3.01 -20.30
C ASP A 77 -17.29 4.09 -20.98
N ASP A 78 -16.21 4.53 -20.33
CA ASP A 78 -15.31 5.59 -20.82
C ASP A 78 -13.84 5.17 -20.90
N ASP A 79 -13.58 3.87 -20.70
CA ASP A 79 -12.26 3.24 -20.68
C ASP A 79 -11.28 3.84 -19.65
N SER A 80 -11.81 4.49 -18.61
CA SER A 80 -10.98 5.09 -17.57
C SER A 80 -10.51 4.06 -16.53
N VAL A 81 -9.26 4.18 -16.10
CA VAL A 81 -8.70 3.39 -15.00
C VAL A 81 -8.47 4.29 -13.80
N TRP A 82 -9.12 3.94 -12.69
CA TRP A 82 -9.00 4.61 -11.40
C TRP A 82 -8.09 3.80 -10.49
N TYR A 83 -7.20 4.49 -9.81
CA TYR A 83 -6.35 3.90 -8.78
C TYR A 83 -6.54 4.64 -7.47
N ASP A 84 -6.99 3.90 -6.46
CA ASP A 84 -7.26 4.41 -5.13
C ASP A 84 -6.31 3.80 -4.10
N LEU A 85 -5.78 4.65 -3.24
CA LEU A 85 -5.04 4.26 -2.06
C LEU A 85 -5.77 4.75 -0.81
N TYR A 86 -6.26 3.82 0.00
CA TYR A 86 -6.93 4.14 1.26
C TYR A 86 -6.08 3.63 2.42
N ALA A 87 -5.64 4.54 3.30
CA ALA A 87 -4.80 4.20 4.44
C ALA A 87 -5.34 4.83 5.73
N PHE A 88 -5.50 4.01 6.78
CA PHE A 88 -5.73 4.49 8.14
C PHE A 88 -4.70 3.92 9.10
N SER A 89 -4.36 4.70 10.12
CA SER A 89 -3.43 4.30 11.19
C SER A 89 -3.96 4.78 12.53
N ARG A 90 -3.93 3.89 13.51
CA ARG A 90 -4.30 4.15 14.90
C ARG A 90 -3.06 4.01 15.79
N PRO A 91 -2.60 5.10 16.42
CA PRO A 91 -1.47 5.03 17.34
C PRO A 91 -1.88 4.31 18.63
N GLN A 92 -1.22 3.20 18.96
CA GLN A 92 -1.49 2.47 20.21
C GLN A 92 -0.58 2.91 21.36
N GLN A 93 0.60 3.47 21.09
CA GLN A 93 1.62 3.77 22.12
C GLN A 93 1.95 5.26 22.21
N LEU A 94 2.41 5.72 23.39
CA LEU A 94 2.72 7.14 23.62
C LEU A 94 3.84 7.66 22.70
N LEU A 95 4.87 6.84 22.46
CA LEU A 95 5.95 7.16 21.51
C LEU A 95 5.43 7.29 20.08
N SER A 96 4.43 6.50 19.71
CA SER A 96 3.86 6.47 18.38
C SER A 96 3.07 7.76 18.08
N LYS A 97 2.42 8.35 19.11
CA LYS A 97 1.81 9.68 19.05
C LYS A 97 2.81 10.81 18.77
N ILE A 98 4.02 10.74 19.32
CA ILE A 98 5.07 11.76 19.08
C ILE A 98 5.57 11.69 17.63
N THR A 99 5.73 10.48 17.10
CA THR A 99 6.14 10.27 15.71
C THR A 99 5.00 10.43 14.71
N TYR A 100 3.75 10.56 15.17
CA TYR A 100 2.56 10.52 14.32
C TYR A 100 2.54 11.57 13.20
N PRO A 101 2.87 12.86 13.42
CA PRO A 101 2.91 13.84 12.33
C PRO A 101 3.91 13.46 11.23
N TYR A 102 5.07 12.92 11.63
CA TYR A 102 6.10 12.45 10.71
C TYR A 102 5.63 11.20 9.94
N VAL A 103 5.01 10.23 10.63
CA VAL A 103 4.41 9.04 10.00
C VAL A 103 3.35 9.45 8.98
N ARG A 104 2.47 10.40 9.31
CA ARG A 104 1.46 10.94 8.37
C ARG A 104 2.09 11.62 7.16
N HIS A 105 3.20 12.33 7.34
CA HIS A 105 3.95 12.90 6.22
C HIS A 105 4.49 11.79 5.30
N LYS A 106 5.06 10.72 5.86
CA LYS A 106 5.58 9.58 5.09
C LYS A 106 4.47 8.80 4.38
N GLN A 107 3.31 8.61 4.99
CA GLN A 107 2.13 8.03 4.32
C GLN A 107 1.70 8.88 3.12
N LYS A 108 1.64 10.22 3.26
CA LYS A 108 1.34 11.11 2.13
C LYS A 108 2.42 11.10 1.04
N GLN A 109 3.69 10.92 1.42
CA GLN A 109 4.78 10.73 0.46
C GLN A 109 4.57 9.42 -0.31
N PHE A 110 4.31 8.32 0.39
CA PHE A 110 4.05 7.02 -0.21
C PHE A 110 2.86 7.06 -1.17
N ALA A 111 1.75 7.68 -0.79
CA ALA A 111 0.58 7.83 -1.66
C ALA A 111 0.93 8.50 -3.01
N ARG A 112 1.68 9.61 -2.96
CA ARG A 112 2.14 10.33 -4.16
C ARG A 112 3.08 9.49 -5.01
N ASP A 113 4.06 8.86 -4.37
CA ASP A 113 5.07 8.04 -5.05
C ASP A 113 4.43 6.79 -5.70
N SER A 114 3.45 6.16 -5.04
CA SER A 114 2.70 5.01 -5.55
C SER A 114 1.83 5.39 -6.75
N LEU A 115 1.13 6.52 -6.68
CA LEU A 115 0.37 7.08 -7.81
C LEU A 115 1.25 7.31 -9.04
N GLN A 116 2.39 7.97 -8.86
CA GLN A 116 3.34 8.21 -9.95
C GLN A 116 3.88 6.90 -10.53
N ALA A 117 4.15 5.91 -9.68
CA ALA A 117 4.63 4.61 -10.15
C ALA A 117 3.56 3.85 -10.94
N MET A 118 2.29 3.94 -10.53
CA MET A 118 1.17 3.37 -11.29
C MET A 118 1.04 4.04 -12.66
N GLN A 119 1.05 5.38 -12.71
CA GLN A 119 1.03 6.13 -13.97
C GLN A 119 2.16 5.72 -14.92
N ARG A 120 3.38 5.54 -14.40
CA ARG A 120 4.52 5.05 -15.21
C ARG A 120 4.33 3.63 -15.69
N ALA A 121 3.76 2.74 -14.86
CA ALA A 121 3.55 1.35 -15.22
C ALA A 121 2.52 1.20 -16.35
N VAL A 122 1.43 1.98 -16.29
CA VAL A 122 0.40 2.02 -17.34
C VAL A 122 0.97 2.60 -18.64
N ALA A 123 1.70 3.73 -18.57
CA ALA A 123 2.28 4.37 -19.76
C ALA A 123 3.32 3.51 -20.51
N ILE A 124 3.94 2.52 -19.84
CA ILE A 124 4.86 1.57 -20.49
C ILE A 124 4.09 0.47 -21.24
N HIS A 125 2.84 0.18 -20.85
CA HIS A 125 2.00 -0.84 -21.48
C HIS A 125 1.24 -0.34 -22.72
N GLU A 126 1.16 0.98 -22.92
CA GLU A 126 0.56 1.61 -24.12
C GLU A 126 1.53 1.73 -25.31
N LYS A 127 2.76 1.19 -25.22
CA LYS A 127 3.75 1.15 -26.32
C LYS A 127 4.00 -0.26 -26.81
#